data_AF-A0A8T7FBG7-F1
#
_entry.id   AF-A0A8T7FBG7-F1
#
_cell.length_a   1.000
_cell.length_b   1.000
_cell.length_c   1.000
_cell.angle_alpha   90.00
_cell.angle_beta   90.00
_cell.angle_gamma   90.00
#
_symmetry.space_group_name_H-M   'P 1'
#
loop_
_entity.id
_entity.type
_entity.pdbx_description
1 polymer ?
#
loop_
_entity_poly.entity_id
_entity_poly.type
_entity_poly.pdbx_seq_one_letter_code
_entity_poly.pdbx_strand_id
1 'polypeptide(L)'
;MSFSEAIKEKVKIRADFTCCWCNDHKQKVEVHHIIPEAASGPDDEDNAAPLCSNCHTLYGGNPDLRKEIRARRDHWYDICLSKLNPQHNWPIGLDVPLLKSFRPIAPQEIFPLGGILLTDELVDNKEKPPILYLAINFKTSRYFWPNVPQNEKWLYLEANMRPAFNLRIQVEVHDTAVKEVMRFLNGDGEGWTLFGALPIIAERLSLPEDRLDLHARDQLELWRENDERRIMISTFTSTNAGMSIHARLSNEVAKALADYLAGTSFISGVDLLSTEK
;
A
#
# COMPACT_ATOMS: atom_id res chain seq x y z
N MET A 1 37.76 -9.31 15.56
CA MET A 1 37.76 -9.62 14.13
C MET A 1 36.78 -8.67 13.49
N SER A 2 37.12 -8.07 12.36
CA SER A 2 36.21 -7.12 11.72
C SER A 2 34.96 -7.83 11.18
N PHE A 3 33.82 -7.13 11.16
CA PHE A 3 32.60 -7.63 10.52
C PHE A 3 32.88 -8.17 9.11
N SER A 4 32.17 -9.23 8.71
CA SER A 4 32.20 -9.71 7.32
C SER A 4 31.67 -8.64 6.36
N GLU A 5 32.10 -8.67 5.10
CA GLU A 5 31.62 -7.71 4.09
C GLU A 5 30.11 -7.81 3.88
N ALA A 6 29.53 -9.01 4.00
CA ALA A 6 28.08 -9.22 3.91
C ALA A 6 27.31 -8.47 5.01
N ILE A 7 27.81 -8.50 6.26
CA ILE A 7 27.19 -7.74 7.36
C ILE A 7 27.34 -6.23 7.12
N LYS A 8 28.53 -5.79 6.67
CA LYS A 8 28.77 -4.37 6.39
C LYS A 8 27.83 -3.85 5.31
N GLU A 9 27.65 -4.60 4.24
CA GLU A 9 26.77 -4.24 3.13
C GLU A 9 25.31 -4.17 3.58
N LYS A 10 24.80 -5.20 4.27
CA LYS A 10 23.43 -5.20 4.82
C LYS A 10 23.15 -4.00 5.73
N VAL A 11 24.06 -3.73 6.66
CA VAL A 11 23.94 -2.60 7.60
C VAL A 11 23.90 -1.27 6.85
N LYS A 12 24.73 -1.11 5.81
CA LYS A 12 24.75 0.10 4.97
C LYS A 12 23.48 0.24 4.15
N ILE A 13 23.00 -0.82 3.49
CA ILE A 13 21.76 -0.80 2.73
C ILE A 13 20.57 -0.45 3.62
N ARG A 14 20.46 -1.09 4.79
CA ARG A 14 19.38 -0.83 5.76
C ARG A 14 19.40 0.61 6.29
N ALA A 15 20.59 1.22 6.36
CA ALA A 15 20.79 2.60 6.77
C ALA A 15 20.62 3.63 5.64
N ASP A 16 20.29 3.19 4.42
CA ASP A 16 20.36 4.03 3.21
C ASP A 16 21.70 4.77 3.11
N PHE A 17 22.80 4.02 3.36
CA PHE A 17 24.18 4.50 3.35
C PHE A 17 24.43 5.75 4.23
N THR A 18 23.63 5.94 5.29
CA THR A 18 23.63 7.16 6.09
C THR A 18 23.98 6.90 7.56
N CYS A 19 24.69 7.85 8.16
CA CYS A 19 25.12 7.77 9.56
C CYS A 19 23.91 7.80 10.48
N CYS A 20 23.73 6.79 11.33
CA CYS A 20 22.58 6.75 12.25
C CYS A 20 22.67 7.76 13.40
N TRP A 21 23.83 8.41 13.60
CA TRP A 21 24.00 9.39 14.67
C TRP A 21 23.60 10.80 14.25
N CYS A 22 24.15 11.28 13.13
CA CYS A 22 23.96 12.66 12.66
C CYS A 22 23.08 12.78 11.41
N ASN A 23 22.74 11.65 10.77
CA ASN A 23 21.93 11.59 9.55
C ASN A 23 22.50 12.41 8.36
N ASP A 24 23.80 12.71 8.35
CA ASP A 24 24.46 13.40 7.25
C ASP A 24 24.72 12.45 6.08
N HIS A 25 23.91 12.59 5.03
CA HIS A 25 23.97 11.82 3.80
C HIS A 25 25.21 12.11 2.92
N LYS A 26 25.98 13.17 3.23
CA LYS A 26 27.17 13.55 2.44
C LYS A 26 28.43 12.81 2.86
N GLN A 27 28.41 12.18 4.04
CA GLN A 27 29.56 11.49 4.59
C GLN A 27 29.52 10.00 4.27
N LYS A 28 30.68 9.42 3.94
CA LYS A 28 30.81 7.97 3.84
C LYS A 28 30.63 7.34 5.22
N VAL A 29 29.87 6.25 5.28
CA VAL A 29 29.64 5.48 6.49
C VAL A 29 30.53 4.25 6.58
N GLU A 30 31.02 4.00 7.78
CA GLU A 30 31.68 2.78 8.20
C GLU A 30 30.80 2.06 9.22
N VAL A 31 30.99 0.75 9.35
CA VAL A 31 30.20 -0.06 10.27
C VAL A 31 31.00 -0.26 11.55
N HIS A 32 30.47 0.30 12.63
CA HIS A 32 31.05 0.32 13.95
C HIS A 32 30.47 -0.78 14.83
N HIS A 33 31.31 -1.40 15.67
CA HIS A 33 30.86 -2.29 16.74
C HIS A 33 30.36 -1.48 17.94
N ILE A 34 29.08 -1.57 18.27
CA ILE A 34 28.50 -0.91 19.45
C ILE A 34 29.19 -1.38 20.74
N ILE A 35 29.38 -2.69 20.88
CA ILE A 35 30.27 -3.29 21.87
C ILE A 35 31.56 -3.67 21.14
N PRO A 36 32.71 -3.05 21.47
CA PRO A 36 33.95 -3.30 20.74
C PRO A 36 34.44 -4.74 20.96
N GLU A 37 35.20 -5.25 20.00
CA GLU A 37 35.81 -6.59 20.07
C GLU A 37 36.67 -6.80 21.32
N ALA A 38 37.39 -5.77 21.77
CA ALA A 38 38.19 -5.81 22.99
C ALA A 38 37.34 -6.06 24.26
N ALA A 39 36.04 -5.80 24.19
CA ALA A 39 35.06 -6.10 25.21
C ALA A 39 34.21 -7.36 24.86
N SER A 40 34.72 -8.22 23.97
CA SER A 40 34.04 -9.43 23.47
C SER A 40 32.69 -9.15 22.79
N GLY A 41 32.55 -8.00 22.11
CA GLY A 41 31.38 -7.73 21.30
C GLY A 41 31.27 -8.68 20.10
N PRO A 42 30.07 -9.19 19.78
CA PRO A 42 29.88 -10.13 18.68
C PRO A 42 29.94 -9.43 17.31
N ASP A 43 30.28 -10.20 16.27
CA ASP A 43 30.31 -9.76 14.87
C ASP A 43 28.96 -10.01 14.19
N ASP A 44 27.86 -9.55 14.80
CA ASP A 44 26.50 -9.68 14.26
C ASP A 44 25.87 -8.32 13.91
N GLU A 45 24.76 -8.36 13.17
CA GLU A 45 24.02 -7.16 12.75
C GLU A 45 23.50 -6.37 13.96
N ASP A 46 23.15 -7.05 15.05
CA ASP A 46 22.65 -6.43 16.27
C ASP A 46 23.72 -5.62 16.99
N ASN A 47 25.00 -5.92 16.82
CA ASN A 47 26.11 -5.16 17.36
C ASN A 47 26.72 -4.15 16.37
N ALA A 48 26.20 -4.09 15.14
CA ALA A 48 26.70 -3.19 14.10
C ALA A 48 25.92 -1.86 14.04
N ALA A 49 26.62 -0.74 13.86
CA ALA A 49 26.02 0.59 13.67
C ALA A 49 26.70 1.37 12.53
N PRO A 50 25.94 1.96 11.58
CA PRO A 50 26.51 2.77 10.50
C PRO A 50 26.85 4.17 11.03
N LEU A 51 28.13 4.53 11.07
CA LEU A 51 28.61 5.84 11.53
C LEU A 51 29.50 6.50 10.47
N CYS A 52 29.38 7.81 10.30
CA CYS A 52 30.39 8.57 9.55
C CYS A 52 31.69 8.68 10.36
N SER A 53 32.81 8.96 9.68
CA SER A 53 34.14 9.07 10.32
C SER A 53 34.17 10.02 11.54
N ASN A 54 33.46 11.15 11.47
CA ASN A 54 33.37 12.11 12.57
C ASN A 54 32.64 11.51 13.78
N CYS A 55 31.45 10.95 13.58
CA CYS A 55 30.67 10.36 14.68
C CYS A 55 31.34 9.09 15.23
N HIS A 56 31.98 8.31 14.36
CA HIS A 56 32.78 7.16 14.76
C HIS A 56 33.88 7.56 15.74
N THR A 57 34.59 8.64 15.45
CA THR A 57 35.68 9.17 16.30
C THR A 57 35.16 9.79 17.59
N LEU A 58 34.09 10.57 17.52
CA LEU A 58 33.56 11.31 18.68
C LEU A 58 32.79 10.43 19.67
N TYR A 59 32.05 9.45 19.17
CA TYR A 59 31.05 8.73 19.97
C TYR A 59 31.23 7.22 19.99
N GLY A 60 31.75 6.60 18.92
CA GLY A 60 31.78 5.14 18.78
C GLY A 60 32.48 4.43 19.95
N GLY A 61 33.65 4.92 20.35
CA GLY A 61 34.42 4.34 21.45
C GLY A 61 33.85 4.59 22.86
N ASN A 62 32.79 5.39 23.01
CA ASN A 62 32.29 5.80 24.33
C ASN A 62 31.34 4.74 24.92
N PRO A 63 31.71 4.06 26.02
CA PRO A 63 30.88 3.01 26.62
C PRO A 63 29.53 3.52 27.14
N ASP A 64 29.44 4.78 27.56
CA ASP A 64 28.21 5.37 28.12
C ASP A 64 27.17 5.64 27.02
N LEU A 65 27.61 5.80 25.78
CA LEU A 65 26.73 6.10 24.64
C LEU A 65 26.24 4.85 23.90
N ARG A 66 26.68 3.64 24.26
CA ARG A 66 26.31 2.41 23.53
C ARG A 66 24.80 2.19 23.40
N LYS A 67 24.06 2.47 24.48
CA LYS A 67 22.58 2.38 24.48
C LYS A 67 21.97 3.40 23.53
N GLU A 68 22.51 4.62 23.50
CA GLU A 68 22.02 5.68 22.61
C GLU A 68 22.37 5.40 21.15
N ILE A 69 23.59 4.92 20.85
CA ILE A 69 24.00 4.50 19.50
C ILE A 69 23.03 3.46 18.95
N ARG A 70 22.70 2.44 19.76
CA ARG A 70 21.72 1.40 19.39
C ARG A 70 20.34 1.99 19.13
N ALA A 71 19.82 2.81 20.06
CA ALA A 71 18.51 3.43 19.91
C ALA A 71 18.41 4.33 18.66
N ARG A 72 19.45 5.12 18.39
CA ARG A 72 19.53 5.97 17.20
C ARG A 72 19.61 5.16 15.91
N ARG A 73 20.38 4.07 15.90
CA ARG A 73 20.42 3.11 14.78
C ARG A 73 19.05 2.53 14.50
N ASP A 74 18.39 1.98 15.51
CA ASP A 74 17.10 1.32 15.35
C ASP A 74 16.06 2.32 14.85
N HIS A 75 16.00 3.51 15.44
CA HIS A 75 15.15 4.60 14.97
C HIS A 75 15.44 5.03 13.52
N TRP A 76 16.71 5.09 13.14
CA TRP A 76 17.08 5.44 11.76
C TRP A 76 16.67 4.35 10.76
N TYR A 77 16.78 3.08 11.13
CA TYR A 77 16.28 1.98 10.30
C TYR A 77 14.78 2.05 10.09
N ASP A 78 14.01 2.44 11.10
CA ASP A 78 12.57 2.64 10.95
C ASP A 78 12.27 3.78 9.97
N ILE A 79 13.01 4.88 10.04
CA ILE A 79 12.92 6.00 9.07
C ILE A 79 13.29 5.54 7.65
N CYS A 80 14.35 4.75 7.48
CA CYS A 80 14.76 4.25 6.17
C CYS A 80 13.73 3.26 5.60
N LEU A 81 13.21 2.36 6.43
CA LEU A 81 12.16 1.42 6.04
C LEU A 81 10.89 2.16 5.59
N SER A 82 10.52 3.23 6.30
CA SER A 82 9.38 4.06 5.94
C SER A 82 9.61 4.76 4.59
N LYS A 83 10.81 5.33 4.36
CA LYS A 83 11.19 5.98 3.08
C LYS A 83 11.18 5.03 1.88
N LEU A 84 11.55 3.77 2.05
CA LEU A 84 11.58 2.76 0.98
C LEU A 84 10.19 2.30 0.53
N ASN A 85 9.14 2.57 1.33
CA ASN A 85 7.74 2.41 0.97
C ASN A 85 7.02 3.77 0.90
N PRO A 86 7.35 4.66 -0.06
CA PRO A 86 6.78 5.99 -0.12
C PRO A 86 5.25 6.00 -0.36
N GLN A 87 4.68 4.90 -0.88
CA GLN A 87 3.22 4.70 -1.00
C GLN A 87 2.53 4.49 0.35
N HIS A 88 3.28 4.06 1.39
CA HIS A 88 2.78 3.81 2.74
C HIS A 88 3.21 4.87 3.76
N ASN A 89 3.96 5.90 3.33
CA ASN A 89 4.42 7.00 4.18
C ASN A 89 3.38 8.12 4.32
N TRP A 90 2.16 7.72 4.71
CA TRP A 90 1.18 8.67 5.21
C TRP A 90 1.66 9.16 6.59
N PRO A 91 1.46 10.45 6.96
CA PRO A 91 1.85 10.91 8.29
C PRO A 91 1.20 10.03 9.36
N ILE A 92 2.03 9.31 10.10
CA ILE A 92 1.65 8.49 11.25
C ILE A 92 0.83 9.41 12.18
N GLY A 93 -0.49 9.19 12.23
CA GLY A 93 -1.42 10.00 13.02
C GLY A 93 -2.46 10.82 12.24
N LEU A 94 -2.54 10.76 10.90
CA LEU A 94 -3.70 11.31 10.20
C LEU A 94 -4.91 10.40 10.44
N ASP A 95 -5.91 10.91 11.16
CA ASP A 95 -7.18 10.22 11.35
C ASP A 95 -7.91 10.14 10.00
N VAL A 96 -7.87 8.96 9.38
CA VAL A 96 -8.67 8.67 8.19
C VAL A 96 -9.98 8.00 8.62
N PRO A 97 -11.08 8.25 7.88
CA PRO A 97 -12.40 7.75 8.26
C PRO A 97 -12.41 6.23 8.43
N LEU A 98 -13.07 5.76 9.49
CA LEU A 98 -13.38 4.35 9.67
C LEU A 98 -14.69 4.02 8.98
N LEU A 99 -14.63 3.25 7.89
CA LEU A 99 -15.81 2.67 7.25
C LEU A 99 -16.37 1.57 8.17
N LYS A 100 -17.50 1.89 8.80
CA LYS A 100 -18.17 1.04 9.81
C LYS A 100 -19.60 0.64 9.42
N SER A 101 -20.10 1.13 8.30
CA SER A 101 -21.42 0.82 7.78
C SER A 101 -21.32 0.43 6.30
N PHE A 102 -22.22 -0.46 5.87
CA PHE A 102 -22.34 -0.86 4.47
C PHE A 102 -23.79 -1.12 4.08
N ARG A 103 -24.09 -1.03 2.78
CA ARG A 103 -25.36 -1.50 2.21
C ARG A 103 -25.17 -1.99 0.77
N PRO A 104 -25.95 -2.98 0.30
CA PRO A 104 -25.96 -3.35 -1.10
C PRO A 104 -26.50 -2.20 -1.97
N ILE A 105 -25.95 -2.06 -3.16
CA ILE A 105 -26.42 -1.18 -4.22
C ILE A 105 -27.16 -2.06 -5.23
N ALA A 106 -28.41 -1.73 -5.53
CA ALA A 106 -29.19 -2.47 -6.51
C ALA A 106 -28.54 -2.38 -7.91
N PRO A 107 -28.70 -3.41 -8.76
CA PRO A 107 -28.30 -3.35 -10.16
C PRO A 107 -28.82 -2.10 -10.88
N GLN A 108 -28.00 -1.57 -11.78
CA GLN A 108 -28.32 -0.43 -12.65
C GLN A 108 -28.02 -0.83 -14.10
N GLU A 109 -28.53 -0.07 -15.07
CA GLU A 109 -28.31 -0.32 -16.51
C GLU A 109 -26.82 -0.47 -16.85
N ILE A 110 -25.96 0.35 -16.23
CA ILE A 110 -24.51 0.29 -16.41
C ILE A 110 -23.77 -0.63 -15.42
N PHE A 111 -24.46 -1.20 -14.42
CA PHE A 111 -23.91 -2.05 -13.35
C PHE A 111 -24.85 -3.24 -13.07
N PRO A 112 -24.83 -4.30 -13.90
CA PRO A 112 -25.85 -5.34 -13.89
C PRO A 112 -25.82 -6.26 -12.66
N LEU A 113 -24.69 -6.38 -11.96
CA LEU A 113 -24.56 -7.22 -10.75
C LEU A 113 -24.83 -6.48 -9.44
N GLY A 114 -25.15 -5.18 -9.50
CA GLY A 114 -25.20 -4.34 -8.31
C GLY A 114 -23.82 -4.14 -7.67
N GLY A 115 -23.81 -3.46 -6.54
CA GLY A 115 -22.60 -3.02 -5.86
C GLY A 115 -22.71 -3.10 -4.35
N ILE A 116 -21.68 -2.58 -3.69
CA ILE A 116 -21.68 -2.36 -2.25
C ILE A 116 -21.26 -0.92 -1.96
N LEU A 117 -22.00 -0.25 -1.09
CA LEU A 117 -21.69 1.08 -0.59
C LEU A 117 -21.14 0.96 0.83
N LEU A 118 -19.98 1.54 1.07
CA LEU A 118 -19.30 1.59 2.37
C LEU A 118 -19.29 3.04 2.88
N THR A 119 -19.58 3.24 4.16
CA THR A 119 -19.67 4.57 4.77
C THR A 119 -19.06 4.64 6.17
N ASP A 120 -18.59 5.82 6.54
CA ASP A 120 -18.06 6.12 7.88
C ASP A 120 -19.14 6.38 8.93
N GLU A 121 -20.39 6.58 8.52
CA GLU A 121 -21.57 6.64 9.39
C GLU A 121 -22.77 5.92 8.75
N LEU A 122 -23.87 5.78 9.49
CA LEU A 122 -25.12 5.27 8.92
C LEU A 122 -25.65 6.22 7.85
N VAL A 123 -26.01 5.67 6.69
CA VAL A 123 -26.45 6.45 5.50
C VAL A 123 -27.64 7.37 5.81
N ASP A 124 -28.55 6.92 6.67
CA ASP A 124 -29.79 7.63 7.01
C ASP A 124 -29.66 8.54 8.25
N ASN A 125 -28.45 8.71 8.80
CA ASN A 125 -28.22 9.60 9.92
C ASN A 125 -28.28 11.08 9.47
N LYS A 126 -29.45 11.70 9.66
CA LYS A 126 -29.69 13.11 9.30
C LYS A 126 -28.87 14.09 10.13
N GLU A 127 -28.50 13.73 11.36
CA GLU A 127 -27.75 14.59 12.27
C GLU A 127 -26.25 14.55 12.00
N LYS A 128 -25.75 13.38 11.60
CA LYS A 128 -24.34 13.14 11.27
C LYS A 128 -24.23 12.33 9.98
N PRO A 129 -24.42 12.95 8.81
CA PRO A 129 -24.32 12.26 7.55
C PRO A 129 -22.88 11.77 7.32
N PRO A 130 -22.69 10.65 6.59
CA PRO A 130 -21.35 10.17 6.24
C PRO A 130 -20.50 11.25 5.56
N ILE A 131 -19.22 11.29 5.93
CA ILE A 131 -18.21 12.13 5.29
C ILE A 131 -17.71 11.44 4.03
N LEU A 132 -17.55 10.11 4.08
CA LEU A 132 -17.03 9.29 2.98
C LEU A 132 -18.06 8.25 2.55
N TYR A 133 -18.35 8.24 1.25
CA TYR A 133 -19.15 7.24 0.58
C TYR A 133 -18.27 6.53 -0.44
N LEU A 134 -17.91 5.27 -0.18
CA LEU A 134 -17.14 4.45 -1.11
C LEU A 134 -18.05 3.40 -1.74
N ALA A 135 -18.40 3.59 -3.00
CA ALA A 135 -19.17 2.63 -3.79
C ALA A 135 -18.22 1.77 -4.62
N ILE A 136 -18.42 0.44 -4.56
CA ILE A 136 -17.66 -0.54 -5.33
C ILE A 136 -18.68 -1.33 -6.16
N ASN A 137 -18.46 -1.34 -7.47
CA ASN A 137 -19.34 -2.00 -8.43
C ASN A 137 -18.52 -2.87 -9.40
N PHE A 138 -19.07 -4.01 -9.77
CA PHE A 138 -18.51 -4.84 -10.83
C PHE A 138 -18.88 -4.30 -12.22
N LYS A 139 -17.92 -4.35 -13.14
CA LYS A 139 -18.12 -4.09 -14.56
C LYS A 139 -17.33 -5.06 -15.44
N THR A 140 -17.87 -5.29 -16.63
CA THR A 140 -17.21 -6.01 -17.73
C THR A 140 -16.70 -5.05 -18.81
N SER A 141 -16.64 -3.74 -18.51
CA SER A 141 -16.25 -2.68 -19.45
C SER A 141 -15.34 -1.63 -18.81
N ARG A 142 -14.46 -1.06 -19.65
CA ARG A 142 -13.47 -0.03 -19.33
C ARG A 142 -14.11 1.36 -19.40
N TYR A 143 -13.54 2.28 -18.65
CA TYR A 143 -14.09 3.60 -18.31
C TYR A 143 -14.56 4.42 -19.52
N PHE A 144 -13.84 4.31 -20.65
CA PHE A 144 -14.05 5.16 -21.82
C PHE A 144 -14.21 4.38 -23.14
N TRP A 145 -14.32 3.05 -23.09
CA TRP A 145 -14.29 2.23 -24.30
C TRP A 145 -15.56 1.38 -24.44
N PRO A 146 -16.26 1.47 -25.59
CA PRO A 146 -17.45 0.67 -25.84
C PRO A 146 -17.12 -0.82 -26.06
N ASN A 147 -15.87 -1.15 -26.40
CA ASN A 147 -15.44 -2.50 -26.74
C ASN A 147 -14.28 -2.92 -25.84
N VAL A 148 -14.60 -3.71 -24.81
CA VAL A 148 -13.63 -4.46 -24.02
C VAL A 148 -13.70 -5.92 -24.46
N PRO A 149 -12.58 -6.67 -24.52
CA PRO A 149 -12.64 -8.11 -24.71
C PRO A 149 -13.66 -8.72 -23.74
N GLN A 150 -14.54 -9.60 -24.22
CA GLN A 150 -15.68 -10.15 -23.45
C GLN A 150 -15.29 -10.83 -22.11
N ASN A 151 -13.99 -11.05 -21.88
CA ASN A 151 -13.47 -11.80 -20.74
C ASN A 151 -12.74 -10.95 -19.69
N GLU A 152 -12.61 -9.64 -19.87
CA GLU A 152 -11.99 -8.79 -18.84
C GLU A 152 -12.98 -8.47 -17.72
N LYS A 153 -12.49 -8.54 -16.48
CA LYS A 153 -13.25 -8.27 -15.27
C LYS A 153 -12.66 -7.02 -14.58
N TRP A 154 -13.52 -6.05 -14.30
CA TRP A 154 -13.11 -4.75 -13.77
C TRP A 154 -13.91 -4.41 -12.51
N LEU A 155 -13.24 -3.78 -11.54
CA LEU A 155 -13.92 -3.09 -10.44
C LEU A 155 -13.97 -1.61 -10.76
N TYR A 156 -15.17 -1.05 -10.72
CA TYR A 156 -15.41 0.38 -10.73
C TYR A 156 -15.56 0.86 -9.29
N LEU A 157 -14.67 1.75 -8.88
CA LEU A 157 -14.68 2.34 -7.55
C LEU A 157 -15.01 3.82 -7.67
N GLU A 158 -15.95 4.25 -6.84
CA GLU A 158 -16.36 5.65 -6.74
C GLU A 158 -16.38 6.06 -5.28
N ALA A 159 -15.50 6.97 -4.91
CA ALA A 159 -15.49 7.58 -3.60
C ALA A 159 -15.98 9.02 -3.69
N ASN A 160 -17.00 9.33 -2.90
CA ASN A 160 -17.50 10.68 -2.70
C ASN A 160 -17.14 11.13 -1.28
N MET A 161 -16.38 12.22 -1.17
CA MET A 161 -16.06 12.89 0.09
C MET A 161 -16.76 14.24 0.16
N ARG A 162 -17.45 14.49 1.27
CA ARG A 162 -18.07 15.80 1.52
C ARG A 162 -17.02 16.83 1.94
N PRO A 163 -17.17 18.12 1.57
CA PRO A 163 -18.34 18.67 0.87
C PRO A 163 -18.32 18.56 -0.66
N ALA A 164 -17.19 18.32 -1.34
CA ALA A 164 -17.16 18.45 -2.81
C ALA A 164 -15.99 17.70 -3.50
N PHE A 165 -15.69 16.47 -3.10
CA PHE A 165 -14.69 15.67 -3.80
C PHE A 165 -15.26 14.33 -4.26
N ASN A 166 -14.99 13.97 -5.51
CA ASN A 166 -15.33 12.69 -6.11
C ASN A 166 -14.10 12.13 -6.82
N LEU A 167 -13.73 10.91 -6.50
CA LEU A 167 -12.70 10.16 -7.21
C LEU A 167 -13.33 8.87 -7.74
N ARG A 168 -13.18 8.66 -9.04
CA ARG A 168 -13.65 7.46 -9.73
C ARG A 168 -12.49 6.84 -10.44
N ILE A 169 -12.28 5.56 -10.19
CA ILE A 169 -11.20 4.79 -10.81
C ILE A 169 -11.72 3.44 -11.29
N GLN A 170 -10.95 2.80 -12.15
CA GLN A 170 -11.16 1.40 -12.50
C GLN A 170 -9.88 0.60 -12.34
N VAL A 171 -10.01 -0.56 -11.72
CA VAL A 171 -8.90 -1.51 -11.55
C VAL A 171 -9.24 -2.84 -12.18
N GLU A 172 -8.26 -3.45 -12.82
CA GLU A 172 -8.35 -4.77 -13.41
C GLU A 172 -8.30 -5.83 -12.33
N VAL A 173 -9.11 -6.87 -12.51
CA VAL A 173 -9.31 -7.88 -11.48
C VAL A 173 -9.20 -9.28 -12.06
N HIS A 174 -8.08 -9.93 -11.76
CA HIS A 174 -7.85 -11.34 -12.07
C HIS A 174 -8.27 -12.26 -10.91
N ASP A 175 -8.64 -13.49 -11.22
CA ASP A 175 -9.09 -14.48 -10.22
C ASP A 175 -8.08 -14.70 -9.08
N THR A 176 -6.78 -14.65 -9.38
CA THR A 176 -5.70 -14.73 -8.36
C THR A 176 -5.68 -13.50 -7.47
N ALA A 177 -5.81 -12.30 -8.05
CA ALA A 177 -5.84 -11.05 -7.32
C ALA A 177 -7.06 -10.96 -6.39
N VAL A 178 -8.25 -11.40 -6.84
CA VAL A 178 -9.46 -11.46 -5.99
C VAL A 178 -9.26 -12.38 -4.80
N LYS A 179 -8.63 -13.54 -5.00
CA LYS A 179 -8.33 -14.48 -3.91
C LYS A 179 -7.46 -13.83 -2.85
N GLU A 180 -6.41 -13.11 -3.25
CA GLU A 180 -5.53 -12.44 -2.29
C GLU A 180 -6.21 -11.25 -1.60
N VAL A 181 -7.02 -10.47 -2.32
CA VAL A 181 -7.88 -9.43 -1.73
C VAL A 181 -8.84 -10.02 -0.70
N MET A 182 -9.52 -11.12 -1.02
CA MET A 182 -10.44 -11.79 -0.09
C MET A 182 -9.71 -12.38 1.12
N ARG A 183 -8.52 -12.98 0.94
CA ARG A 183 -7.70 -13.46 2.04
C ARG A 183 -7.34 -12.32 2.99
N PHE A 184 -6.88 -11.18 2.46
CA PHE A 184 -6.63 -9.98 3.26
C PHE A 184 -7.88 -9.51 4.03
N LEU A 185 -9.02 -9.39 3.35
CA LEU A 185 -10.27 -8.93 3.96
C LEU A 185 -10.77 -9.88 5.06
N ASN A 186 -10.60 -11.19 4.88
CA ASN A 186 -10.91 -12.21 5.88
C ASN A 186 -9.88 -12.27 7.03
N GLY A 187 -8.73 -11.63 6.86
CA GLY A 187 -7.71 -11.46 7.89
C GLY A 187 -6.45 -12.31 7.70
N ASP A 188 -6.40 -13.15 6.67
CA ASP A 188 -5.35 -14.14 6.41
C ASP A 188 -4.33 -13.70 5.32
N GLY A 189 -4.21 -12.39 5.08
CA GLY A 189 -3.34 -11.81 4.06
C GLY A 189 -2.65 -10.53 4.50
N GLU A 190 -1.52 -10.23 3.86
CA GLU A 190 -0.65 -9.08 4.14
C GLU A 190 -1.15 -7.78 3.47
N GLY A 191 -1.96 -7.90 2.43
CA GLY A 191 -2.39 -6.78 1.60
C GLY A 191 -2.32 -7.14 0.12
N TRP A 192 -2.91 -6.30 -0.73
CA TRP A 192 -2.87 -6.47 -2.17
C TRP A 192 -3.10 -5.15 -2.90
N THR A 193 -2.50 -5.01 -4.07
CA THR A 193 -2.72 -3.88 -4.97
C THR A 193 -3.37 -4.36 -6.27
N LEU A 194 -4.50 -3.75 -6.62
CA LEU A 194 -5.10 -3.88 -7.94
C LEU A 194 -4.75 -2.65 -8.77
N PHE A 195 -4.45 -2.86 -10.04
CA PHE A 195 -4.01 -1.81 -10.94
C PHE A 195 -5.03 -1.59 -12.04
N GLY A 196 -5.25 -0.33 -12.41
CA GLY A 196 -5.98 0.04 -13.61
C GLY A 196 -5.16 -0.13 -14.87
N ALA A 197 -5.80 0.14 -16.00
CA ALA A 197 -5.15 0.14 -17.30
C ALA A 197 -3.99 1.14 -17.34
N LEU A 198 -2.94 0.79 -18.07
CA LEU A 198 -1.86 1.74 -18.37
C LEU A 198 -2.40 2.91 -19.21
N PRO A 199 -1.86 4.13 -19.06
CA PRO A 199 -2.25 5.27 -19.88
C PRO A 199 -2.03 5.01 -21.36
N ILE A 200 -2.96 5.45 -22.22
CA ILE A 200 -2.96 5.25 -23.69
C ILE A 200 -1.63 5.66 -24.36
N ILE A 201 -0.89 6.60 -23.78
CA ILE A 201 0.41 7.04 -24.31
C ILE A 201 1.43 5.89 -24.31
N ALA A 202 1.41 5.03 -23.29
CA ALA A 202 2.25 3.84 -23.20
C ALA A 202 1.96 2.87 -24.36
N GLU A 203 0.68 2.60 -24.60
CA GLU A 203 0.20 1.61 -25.56
C GLU A 203 0.41 2.07 -27.01
N ARG A 204 0.25 3.37 -27.30
CA ARG A 204 0.44 3.93 -28.65
C ARG A 204 1.90 4.08 -29.06
N LEU A 205 2.81 4.24 -28.11
CA LEU A 205 4.23 4.51 -28.43
C LEU A 205 5.07 3.22 -28.52
N SER A 206 4.48 2.04 -28.27
CA SER A 206 5.20 0.76 -28.21
C SER A 206 6.48 0.86 -27.39
N LEU A 207 6.46 1.66 -26.32
CA LEU A 207 7.64 1.83 -25.48
C LEU A 207 7.93 0.49 -24.81
N PRO A 208 9.20 0.07 -24.74
CA PRO A 208 9.56 -1.13 -23.99
C PRO A 208 9.11 -0.97 -22.52
N GLU A 209 8.65 -2.07 -21.92
CA GLU A 209 8.04 -2.07 -20.58
C GLU A 209 8.94 -1.44 -19.50
N ASP A 210 10.26 -1.51 -19.68
CA ASP A 210 11.27 -0.93 -18.78
C ASP A 210 11.28 0.61 -18.75
N ARG A 211 10.60 1.26 -19.71
CA ARG A 211 10.44 2.73 -19.77
C ARG A 211 9.04 3.21 -19.41
N LEU A 212 8.11 2.30 -19.12
CA LEU A 212 6.78 2.67 -18.68
C LEU A 212 6.83 3.01 -17.19
N ASP A 213 6.37 4.22 -16.85
CA ASP A 213 6.11 4.53 -15.45
C ASP A 213 4.89 3.73 -15.00
N LEU A 214 5.15 2.53 -14.45
CA LEU A 214 4.12 1.61 -13.93
C LEU A 214 3.33 2.21 -12.77
N HIS A 215 3.74 3.36 -12.22
CA HIS A 215 3.02 4.04 -11.15
C HIS A 215 1.91 4.95 -11.69
N ALA A 216 1.97 5.37 -12.96
CA ALA A 216 1.05 6.28 -13.60
C ALA A 216 -0.29 5.63 -13.99
N ARG A 217 -1.06 5.13 -13.03
CA ARG A 217 -2.35 4.47 -13.27
C ARG A 217 -3.26 4.56 -12.05
N ASP A 218 -4.51 4.16 -12.26
CA ASP A 218 -5.46 3.92 -11.18
C ASP A 218 -4.99 2.76 -10.30
N GLN A 219 -5.15 2.86 -8.98
CA GLN A 219 -4.76 1.81 -8.04
C GLN A 219 -5.79 1.67 -6.93
N LEU A 220 -6.04 0.44 -6.52
CA LEU A 220 -6.73 0.08 -5.28
C LEU A 220 -5.74 -0.70 -4.42
N GLU A 221 -5.33 -0.11 -3.31
CA GLU A 221 -4.38 -0.69 -2.37
C GLU A 221 -5.08 -1.08 -1.08
N LEU A 222 -4.73 -2.25 -0.59
CA LEU A 222 -5.22 -2.82 0.66
C LEU A 222 -4.00 -3.28 1.46
N TRP A 223 -3.87 -2.87 2.71
CA TRP A 223 -2.73 -3.26 3.55
C TRP A 223 -3.09 -3.21 5.04
N ARG A 224 -2.23 -3.78 5.89
CA ARG A 224 -2.35 -3.68 7.34
C ARG A 224 -1.45 -2.56 7.88
N GLU A 225 -2.01 -1.76 8.78
CA GLU A 225 -1.25 -0.77 9.53
C GLU A 225 -1.77 -0.73 10.97
N ASN A 226 -0.91 -1.01 11.95
CA ASN A 226 -1.27 -1.05 13.38
C ASN A 226 -2.49 -1.95 13.66
N ASP A 227 -2.49 -3.18 13.13
CA ASP A 227 -3.60 -4.15 13.18
C ASP A 227 -4.91 -3.75 12.49
N GLU A 228 -4.98 -2.55 11.92
CA GLU A 228 -6.13 -2.07 11.16
C GLU A 228 -6.01 -2.43 9.68
N ARG A 229 -7.15 -2.73 9.04
CA ARG A 229 -7.22 -2.89 7.58
C ARG A 229 -7.38 -1.53 6.92
N ARG A 230 -6.47 -1.18 6.04
CA ARG A 230 -6.48 0.04 5.26
C ARG A 230 -6.94 -0.22 3.83
N ILE A 231 -7.60 0.78 3.27
CA ILE A 231 -7.93 0.85 1.85
C ILE A 231 -7.51 2.21 1.32
N MET A 232 -6.87 2.22 0.17
CA MET A 232 -6.59 3.42 -0.60
C MET A 232 -7.08 3.23 -2.02
N ILE A 233 -7.79 4.23 -2.54
CA ILE A 233 -7.98 4.37 -3.98
C ILE A 233 -7.19 5.56 -4.46
N SER A 234 -6.50 5.42 -5.58
CA SER A 234 -5.65 6.48 -6.09
C SER A 234 -5.61 6.49 -7.61
N THR A 235 -5.28 7.65 -8.16
CA THR A 235 -4.95 7.82 -9.58
C THR A 235 -3.71 8.68 -9.68
N PHE A 236 -2.78 8.30 -10.55
CA PHE A 236 -1.51 8.99 -10.74
C PHE A 236 -1.27 9.28 -12.23
N THR A 237 -0.73 10.46 -12.51
CA THR A 237 -0.23 10.84 -13.83
C THR A 237 1.19 10.31 -14.06
N SER A 238 1.68 10.40 -15.30
CA SER A 238 3.08 10.05 -15.66
C SER A 238 4.14 10.95 -15.02
N THR A 239 3.75 12.03 -14.35
CA THR A 239 4.65 12.88 -13.56
C THR A 239 4.58 12.54 -12.07
N ASN A 240 3.92 11.43 -11.70
CA ASN A 240 3.58 11.05 -10.33
C ASN A 240 2.76 12.11 -9.56
N ALA A 241 2.10 13.03 -10.27
CA ALA A 241 1.07 13.86 -9.66
C ALA A 241 -0.18 13.00 -9.51
N GLY A 242 -0.78 12.94 -8.32
CA GLY A 242 -1.90 12.05 -8.08
C GLY A 242 -2.85 12.54 -7.01
N MET A 243 -3.97 11.83 -6.92
CA MET A 243 -4.96 12.00 -5.87
C MET A 243 -5.23 10.64 -5.26
N SER A 244 -5.38 10.60 -3.94
CA SER A 244 -5.74 9.38 -3.23
C SER A 244 -6.77 9.65 -2.14
N ILE A 245 -7.63 8.67 -1.90
CA ILE A 245 -8.57 8.63 -0.78
C ILE A 245 -8.24 7.41 0.05
N HIS A 246 -8.12 7.64 1.36
CA HIS A 246 -7.73 6.63 2.34
C HIS A 246 -8.87 6.40 3.32
N ALA A 247 -9.04 5.16 3.76
CA ALA A 247 -9.95 4.82 4.83
C ALA A 247 -9.49 3.59 5.60
N ARG A 248 -10.08 3.40 6.78
CA ARG A 248 -10.00 2.16 7.56
C ARG A 248 -11.24 1.32 7.33
N LEU A 249 -11.11 0.00 7.41
CA LEU A 249 -12.24 -0.92 7.37
C LEU A 249 -12.46 -1.52 8.76
N SER A 250 -13.70 -1.39 9.26
CA SER A 250 -14.16 -2.25 10.36
C SER A 250 -14.16 -3.73 9.95
N ASN A 251 -14.19 -4.64 10.93
CA ASN A 251 -14.27 -6.07 10.65
C ASN A 251 -15.53 -6.43 9.86
N GLU A 252 -16.65 -5.79 10.20
CA GLU A 252 -17.96 -6.00 9.58
C GLU A 252 -17.95 -5.54 8.13
N VAL A 253 -17.38 -4.36 7.85
CA VAL A 253 -17.24 -3.83 6.49
C VAL A 253 -16.27 -4.67 5.66
N ALA A 254 -15.12 -5.06 6.24
CA ALA A 254 -14.15 -5.90 5.54
C ALA A 254 -14.77 -7.24 5.13
N LYS A 255 -15.52 -7.88 6.06
CA LYS A 255 -16.26 -9.10 5.78
C LYS A 255 -17.34 -8.89 4.70
N ALA A 256 -18.13 -7.84 4.78
CA ALA A 256 -19.17 -7.55 3.79
C ALA A 256 -18.59 -7.33 2.39
N LEU A 257 -17.44 -6.67 2.29
CA LEU A 257 -16.72 -6.51 1.03
C LEU A 257 -16.21 -7.86 0.50
N ALA A 258 -15.66 -8.71 1.35
CA ALA A 258 -15.24 -10.06 0.96
C ALA A 258 -16.43 -10.89 0.44
N ASP A 259 -17.57 -10.85 1.13
CA ASP A 259 -18.79 -11.57 0.75
C ASP A 259 -19.34 -11.05 -0.61
N TYR A 260 -19.29 -9.73 -0.86
CA TYR A 260 -19.63 -9.14 -2.15
C TYR A 260 -18.72 -9.62 -3.29
N LEU A 261 -17.40 -9.64 -3.06
CA LEU A 261 -16.41 -10.10 -4.05
C LEU A 261 -16.56 -11.60 -4.35
N ALA A 262 -16.92 -12.40 -3.34
CA ALA A 262 -17.23 -13.82 -3.54
C ALA A 262 -18.49 -14.03 -4.39
N GLY A 263 -19.53 -13.22 -4.18
CA GLY A 263 -20.82 -13.33 -4.89
C GLY A 263 -20.80 -12.84 -6.34
N THR A 264 -19.83 -12.04 -6.74
CA THR A 264 -19.76 -11.42 -8.08
C THR A 264 -19.22 -12.35 -9.18
N SER A 265 -19.18 -13.67 -8.94
CA SER A 265 -18.73 -14.70 -9.90
C SER A 265 -17.31 -14.47 -10.44
N PHE A 266 -16.48 -13.68 -9.75
CA PHE A 266 -15.06 -13.55 -10.11
C PHE A 266 -14.33 -14.89 -10.04
N ILE A 267 -14.78 -15.82 -9.20
CA ILE A 267 -14.03 -17.03 -8.82
C ILE A 267 -14.26 -18.20 -9.80
N SER A 268 -15.23 -18.13 -10.71
CA SER A 268 -15.53 -19.23 -11.63
C SER A 268 -15.52 -18.80 -13.09
N GLY A 269 -14.44 -19.13 -13.80
CA GLY A 269 -14.45 -19.34 -15.24
C GLY A 269 -15.15 -20.65 -15.63
N VAL A 270 -16.30 -20.95 -15.02
CA VAL A 270 -17.12 -22.12 -15.37
C VAL A 270 -18.49 -21.61 -15.81
N ASP A 271 -18.64 -21.50 -17.13
CA ASP A 271 -19.86 -21.59 -17.93
C ASP A 271 -21.12 -20.87 -17.41
N LEU A 272 -21.22 -19.56 -17.70
CA LEU A 272 -22.51 -18.87 -17.81
C LEU A 272 -23.15 -19.00 -19.21
N LEU A 273 -22.64 -19.87 -20.09
CA LEU A 273 -23.15 -20.08 -21.45
C LEU A 273 -23.92 -21.40 -21.66
N SER A 274 -24.37 -22.09 -20.59
CA SER A 274 -25.06 -23.39 -20.74
C SER A 274 -26.54 -23.44 -20.34
N THR A 275 -27.19 -22.33 -20.00
CA THR A 275 -28.64 -22.33 -19.71
C THR A 275 -29.46 -21.63 -20.78
N GLU A 276 -29.38 -22.15 -22.01
CA GLU A 276 -30.48 -22.10 -22.98
C GLU A 276 -30.55 -23.45 -23.71
N LYS A 277 -31.36 -24.37 -23.19
CA LYS A 277 -32.04 -25.45 -23.93
C LYS A 277 -33.38 -25.75 -23.28
#